data_AF-A0A6M0A241-F1
#
_entry.id   AF-A0A6M0A241-F1
#
_cell.length_a   1.000
_cell.length_b   1.000
_cell.length_c   1.000
_cell.angle_alpha   90.00
_cell.angle_beta   90.00
_cell.angle_gamma   90.00
#
_symmetry.space_group_name_H-M   'P 1'
#
loop_
_entity.id
_entity.type
_entity.pdbx_description
1 polymer ?
#
loop_
_entity_poly.entity_id
_entity_poly.type
_entity_poly.pdbx_seq_one_letter_code
_entity_poly.pdbx_strand_id
1 'polypeptide(L)'
;MVRTEAAAVLGNLAYKPAVPYLVELLNNPTSGETRKAAALSLMKIGSHSALVLLQTAWEQESEADIKQIIKLAITQLERQSSENYWE
;
A
#
# COMPACT_ATOMS: atom_id res chain seq x y z
N MET A 1 -7.24 9.96 11.94
CA MET A 1 -6.66 11.23 11.47
C MET A 1 -5.12 11.22 11.51
N VAL A 2 -4.45 11.14 12.67
CA VAL A 2 -2.96 11.22 12.72
C VAL A 2 -2.26 10.08 11.95
N ARG A 3 -2.80 8.85 12.00
CA ARG A 3 -2.18 7.67 11.34
C ARG A 3 -2.32 7.69 9.81
N THR A 4 -3.43 8.21 9.30
CA THR A 4 -3.72 8.30 7.86
C THR A 4 -2.85 9.36 7.18
N GLU A 5 -2.62 10.50 7.85
CA GLU A 5 -1.73 11.55 7.36
C GLU A 5 -0.26 11.10 7.40
N ALA A 6 0.17 10.45 8.48
CA ALA A 6 1.53 9.93 8.58
C ALA A 6 1.84 8.91 7.48
N ALA A 7 0.94 7.97 7.21
CA ALA A 7 1.09 7.03 6.10
C ALA A 7 1.20 7.78 4.76
N ALA A 8 0.28 8.71 4.47
CA ALA A 8 0.26 9.45 3.22
C ALA A 8 1.55 10.27 2.98
N VAL A 9 2.11 10.90 4.02
CA VAL A 9 3.38 11.63 3.96
C VAL A 9 4.54 10.69 3.68
N LEU A 10 4.62 9.54 4.35
CA LEU A 10 5.67 8.55 4.12
C LEU A 10 5.64 7.98 2.69
N GLY A 11 4.43 7.76 2.16
CA GLY A 11 4.24 7.40 0.76
C GLY A 11 4.75 8.47 -0.19
N ASN A 12 4.46 9.74 0.09
CA ASN A 12 4.89 10.86 -0.74
C ASN A 12 6.41 11.08 -0.73
N LEU A 13 7.06 10.74 0.38
CA LEU A 13 8.51 10.79 0.53
C LEU A 13 9.23 9.59 -0.10
N ALA A 14 8.49 8.62 -0.65
CA ALA A 14 9.02 7.33 -1.13
C ALA A 14 9.96 6.68 -0.10
N TYR A 15 9.66 6.82 1.19
CA TYR A 15 10.56 6.43 2.27
C TYR A 15 10.55 4.91 2.45
N LYS A 16 11.42 4.23 1.70
CA LYS A 16 11.57 2.76 1.70
C LYS A 16 11.67 2.14 3.10
N PRO A 17 12.32 2.75 4.12
CA PRO A 17 12.35 2.17 5.46
C PRO A 17 10.99 2.12 6.18
N ALA A 18 9.97 2.85 5.72
CA ALA A 18 8.62 2.77 6.28
C ALA A 18 7.80 1.57 5.76
N VAL A 19 8.27 0.85 4.75
CA VAL A 19 7.58 -0.32 4.18
C VAL A 19 7.16 -1.34 5.26
N PRO A 20 8.03 -1.83 6.17
CA PRO A 20 7.60 -2.79 7.20
C PRO A 20 6.51 -2.23 8.13
N TYR A 21 6.57 -0.94 8.46
CA TYR A 21 5.55 -0.30 9.29
C TYR A 21 4.21 -0.14 8.57
N LEU A 22 4.23 0.21 7.28
CA LEU A 22 3.03 0.28 6.45
C LEU A 22 2.38 -1.10 6.27
N VAL A 23 3.18 -2.16 6.22
CA VAL A 23 2.68 -3.55 6.12
C VAL A 23 1.98 -3.97 7.41
N GLU A 24 2.51 -3.59 8.57
CA GLU A 24 1.82 -3.82 9.85
C GLU A 24 0.47 -3.09 9.89
N LEU A 25 0.41 -1.86 9.38
CA LEU A 25 -0.83 -1.09 9.26
C LEU A 25 -1.83 -1.70 8.26
N LEU A 26 -1.34 -2.34 7.21
CA LEU A 26 -2.16 -3.01 6.20
C LEU A 26 -2.90 -4.23 6.77
N ASN A 27 -2.28 -4.95 7.70
CA ASN A 27 -2.88 -6.10 8.37
C ASN A 27 -3.64 -5.72 9.65
N ASN A 28 -3.80 -4.42 9.93
CA ASN A 28 -4.41 -3.97 11.16
C ASN A 28 -5.96 -4.07 11.10
N PRO A 29 -6.61 -4.86 11.98
CA PRO A 29 -8.05 -5.07 11.93
C PRO A 29 -8.86 -3.88 12.45
N THR A 30 -8.24 -2.93 13.14
CA THR A 30 -8.96 -1.94 13.95
C THR A 30 -9.52 -0.77 13.13
N SER A 31 -9.03 -0.49 11.92
CA SER A 31 -9.47 0.69 11.18
C SER A 31 -9.27 0.55 9.66
N GLY A 32 -10.37 0.47 8.92
CA GLY A 32 -10.37 0.38 7.46
C GLY A 32 -9.68 1.56 6.77
N GLU A 33 -9.84 2.78 7.31
CA GLU A 33 -9.12 3.97 6.81
C GLU A 33 -7.60 3.82 6.90
N THR A 34 -7.11 3.14 7.94
CA THR A 34 -5.67 2.91 8.14
C THR A 34 -5.13 1.93 7.10
N ARG A 35 -5.85 0.84 6.81
CA ARG A 35 -5.50 -0.11 5.75
C ARG A 35 -5.49 0.56 4.37
N LYS A 36 -6.50 1.39 4.10
CA LYS A 36 -6.58 2.19 2.88
C LYS A 36 -5.36 3.12 2.72
N ALA A 37 -5.00 3.86 3.77
CA ALA A 37 -3.85 4.75 3.74
C ALA A 37 -2.52 3.99 3.58
N ALA A 38 -2.38 2.84 4.24
CA ALA A 38 -1.22 1.97 4.08
C ALA A 38 -1.05 1.50 2.63
N ALA A 39 -2.14 1.01 2.01
CA ALA A 39 -2.12 0.53 0.62
C ALA A 39 -1.69 1.62 -0.36
N LEU A 40 -2.27 2.82 -0.24
CA LEU A 40 -1.91 3.97 -1.07
C LEU A 40 -0.45 4.41 -0.86
N SER A 41 0.07 4.30 0.36
CA SER A 41 1.44 4.70 0.68
C SER A 41 2.45 3.72 0.11
N LEU A 42 2.17 2.41 0.22
CA LEU A 42 2.94 1.35 -0.41
C LEU A 42 2.97 1.50 -1.94
N MET A 43 1.81 1.82 -2.54
CA MET A 43 1.71 2.15 -3.97
C MET A 43 2.64 3.29 -4.35
N LYS A 44 2.65 4.40 -3.59
CA LYS A 44 3.50 5.57 -3.87
C LYS A 44 4.99 5.30 -3.68
N ILE A 45 5.37 4.43 -2.73
CA ILE A 45 6.77 4.05 -2.53
C ILE A 45 7.31 3.26 -3.73
N GLY A 46 6.44 2.55 -4.47
CA GLY A 46 6.85 1.78 -5.66
C GLY A 46 7.78 0.61 -5.34
N SER A 47 7.77 0.12 -4.09
CA SER A 47 8.61 -1.02 -3.70
C SER A 47 7.98 -2.31 -4.20
N HIS A 48 8.67 -3.04 -5.09
CA HIS A 48 8.22 -4.35 -5.58
C HIS A 48 7.95 -5.34 -4.43
N SER A 49 8.68 -5.22 -3.32
CA SER A 49 8.47 -6.00 -2.09
C SER A 49 7.06 -5.80 -1.50
N ALA A 50 6.43 -4.65 -1.74
CA ALA A 50 5.08 -4.37 -1.31
C ALA A 50 4.00 -5.05 -2.16
N LEU A 51 4.32 -5.49 -3.38
CA LEU A 51 3.35 -6.06 -4.32
C LEU A 51 2.77 -7.37 -3.78
N VAL A 52 3.62 -8.29 -3.32
CA VAL A 52 3.22 -9.54 -2.68
C VAL A 52 2.36 -9.27 -1.44
N LEU A 53 2.74 -8.26 -0.64
CA LEU A 53 2.05 -7.91 0.60
C LEU A 53 0.67 -7.30 0.33
N LEU A 54 0.54 -6.46 -0.71
CA LEU A 54 -0.73 -5.92 -1.15
C LEU A 54 -1.65 -7.02 -1.70
N GLN A 55 -1.13 -8.01 -2.42
CA GLN A 55 -1.92 -9.15 -2.89
C GLN A 55 -2.47 -9.97 -1.72
N THR A 56 -1.63 -10.29 -0.72
CA THR A 56 -2.09 -11.00 0.48
C THR A 56 -3.17 -10.21 1.23
N ALA A 57 -2.98 -8.89 1.41
CA ALA A 57 -3.98 -8.06 2.06
C ALA A 57 -5.29 -7.97 1.25
N TRP A 58 -5.21 -7.95 -0.07
CA TRP A 58 -6.39 -7.95 -0.94
C TRP A 58 -7.23 -9.22 -0.79
N GLU A 59 -6.58 -10.39 -0.65
CA GLU A 59 -7.25 -11.66 -0.43
C GLU A 59 -7.97 -11.70 0.93
N GLN A 60 -7.32 -11.16 1.97
CA GLN A 60 -7.85 -11.12 3.34
C GLN A 60 -8.87 -10.01 3.58
N GLU A 61 -8.92 -8.99 2.72
CA GLU A 61 -9.83 -7.86 2.87
C GLU A 61 -11.29 -8.26 2.63
N SER A 62 -12.12 -7.95 3.62
CA SER A 62 -13.57 -8.20 3.63
C SER A 62 -14.36 -6.98 3.19
N GLU A 63 -13.84 -5.76 3.38
CA GLU A 63 -14.49 -4.51 2.98
C GLU A 63 -14.27 -4.23 1.50
N ALA A 64 -15.34 -4.27 0.70
CA ALA A 64 -15.27 -4.12 -0.76
C ALA A 64 -14.61 -2.79 -1.20
N ASP A 65 -14.90 -1.70 -0.49
CA ASP A 65 -14.34 -0.37 -0.79
C ASP A 65 -12.81 -0.35 -0.61
N ILE A 66 -12.30 -1.01 0.43
CA ILE A 66 -10.86 -1.10 0.70
C ILE A 66 -10.22 -2.05 -0.28
N LYS A 67 -10.90 -3.17 -0.60
CA LYS A 67 -10.45 -4.16 -1.56
C LYS A 67 -10.23 -3.55 -2.94
N GLN A 68 -11.08 -2.61 -3.37
CA GLN A 68 -10.87 -1.86 -4.61
C GLN A 68 -9.63 -0.96 -4.55
N ILE A 69 -9.37 -0.29 -3.42
CA ILE A 69 -8.18 0.55 -3.24
C ILE A 69 -6.91 -0.29 -3.28
N ILE A 70 -6.88 -1.44 -2.58
CA ILE A 70 -5.73 -2.34 -2.59
C ILE A 70 -5.49 -2.88 -4.01
N LYS A 71 -6.55 -3.25 -4.73
CA LYS A 71 -6.43 -3.68 -6.13
C LYS A 71 -5.82 -2.59 -7.02
N LEU A 72 -6.29 -1.35 -6.88
CA LEU A 72 -5.75 -0.21 -7.62
C LEU A 72 -4.27 0.01 -7.29
N ALA A 73 -3.88 -0.12 -6.01
CA ALA A 73 -2.49 -0.05 -5.59
C ALA A 73 -1.62 -1.12 -6.27
N ILE A 74 -2.10 -2.38 -6.33
CA ILE A 74 -1.39 -3.48 -7.01
C ILE A 74 -1.21 -3.17 -8.49
N THR A 75 -2.30 -2.85 -9.20
CA THR A 75 -2.25 -2.57 -10.65
C THR A 75 -1.32 -1.41 -10.98
N GLN A 76 -1.34 -0.34 -10.18
CA GLN A 76 -0.45 0.80 -10.38
C GLN A 76 1.03 0.39 -10.18
N LEU A 77 1.31 -0.41 -9.16
CA LEU A 77 2.67 -0.85 -8.82
C LEU A 77 3.23 -1.84 -9.84
N GLU A 78 2.39 -2.74 -10.36
CA GLU A 78 2.71 -3.62 -11.50
C GLU A 78 3.12 -2.79 -12.73
N ARG A 79 2.34 -1.75 -13.05
CA ARG A 79 2.63 -0.87 -14.18
C ARG A 79 3.94 -0.11 -14.00
N GLN A 80 4.19 0.47 -12.82
CA GLN A 80 5.46 1.13 -12.51
C GLN A 80 6.65 0.16 -12.53
N SER A 81 6.45 -1.08 -12.09
CA SER A 81 7.51 -2.09 -12.16
C SER A 81 7.86 -2.45 -13.60
N SER A 82 6.86 -2.52 -14.50
CA SER A 82 7.10 -2.74 -15.92
C SER A 82 7.79 -1.57 -16.60
N GLU A 83 7.57 -0.33 -16.16
CA GLU A 83 8.24 0.86 -16.70
C GLU A 83 9.71 0.97 -16.26
N ASN A 84 10.05 0.54 -15.04
CA ASN A 84 11.41 0.53 -14.51
C ASN A 84 12.32 -0.58 -15.09
N TYR A 85 11.80 -1.47 -15.93
CA TYR A 85 12.57 -2.58 -16.51
C TYR A 85 13.36 -2.21 -17.78
N TRP A 86 13.26 -0.97 -18.26
CA TRP A 86 13.84 -0.52 -19.53
C TRP A 86 14.94 0.57 -19.41
N GLU A 87 15.44 0.87 -18.20
CA GLU A 87 16.59 1.76 -17.97
C GLU A 87 17.84 1.00 -17.51
#